data_AF-A0A8S1J560-F1
#
_entry.id   AF-A0A8S1J560-F1
#
_cell.length_a   1.000
_cell.length_b   1.000
_cell.length_c   1.000
_cell.angle_alpha   90.00
_cell.angle_beta   90.00
_cell.angle_gamma   90.00
#
_symmetry.space_group_name_H-M   'P 1'
#
loop_
_entity.id
_entity.type
_entity.pdbx_description
1 polymer ?
#
loop_
_entity_poly.entity_id
_entity_poly.type
_entity_poly.pdbx_seq_one_letter_code
_entity_poly.pdbx_strand_id
1 'polypeptide(L)'
;DTVRAIVAASSLPLSILIVGIGTADFSKMEALDSDRRLLEADGRKAQRDIVQFVEFNRFKGRGEALAAELLEELPGQFLAYMR
;
A
#
# COMPACT_ATOMS: atom_id res chain seq x y z
N ASP A 1 2.95 10.49 -11.84
CA ASP A 1 3.24 9.18 -12.48
C ASP A 1 2.94 7.99 -11.59
N THR A 2 3.50 7.90 -10.39
CA THR A 2 3.27 6.75 -9.48
C THR A 2 1.80 6.50 -9.18
N VAL A 3 1.05 7.53 -8.77
CA VAL A 3 -0.39 7.40 -8.48
C VAL A 3 -1.17 6.91 -9.72
N ARG A 4 -0.84 7.42 -10.91
CA ARG A 4 -1.46 6.95 -12.17
C ARG A 4 -1.21 5.47 -12.41
N ALA A 5 0.03 5.03 -12.20
CA ALA A 5 0.41 3.63 -12.37
C ALA A 5 -0.32 2.72 -11.37
N ILE A 6 -0.42 3.14 -10.10
CA ILE A 6 -1.15 2.41 -9.07
C ILE A 6 -2.64 2.33 -9.40
N VAL A 7 -3.27 3.45 -9.78
CA VAL A 7 -4.68 3.49 -10.22
C VAL A 7 -4.91 2.54 -11.40
N ALA A 8 -4.02 2.54 -12.41
CA ALA A 8 -4.13 1.62 -13.55
C ALA A 8 -3.98 0.15 -13.13
N ALA A 9 -3.03 -0.14 -12.23
CA ALA A 9 -2.75 -1.48 -11.73
C ALA A 9 -3.81 -2.03 -10.77
N SER A 10 -4.69 -1.19 -10.21
CA SER A 10 -5.73 -1.62 -9.27
C SER A 10 -6.69 -2.69 -9.83
N SER A 11 -6.81 -2.80 -11.16
CA SER A 11 -7.61 -3.83 -11.84
C SER A 11 -6.90 -5.19 -12.03
N LEU A 12 -5.60 -5.27 -11.78
CA LEU A 12 -4.78 -6.47 -11.98
C LEU A 12 -4.72 -7.32 -10.71
N PRO A 13 -4.38 -8.61 -10.76
CA PRO A 13 -4.07 -9.43 -9.58
C PRO A 13 -2.72 -9.04 -8.95
N LEU A 14 -2.61 -7.83 -8.43
CA LEU A 14 -1.38 -7.24 -7.90
C LEU A 14 -1.63 -6.54 -6.56
N SER A 15 -0.71 -6.76 -5.62
CA SER A 15 -0.58 -5.99 -4.37
C SER A 15 0.85 -5.46 -4.27
N ILE A 16 1.01 -4.27 -3.70
CA ILE A 16 2.27 -3.52 -3.64
C ILE A 16 2.58 -3.24 -2.17
N LEU A 17 3.69 -3.77 -1.68
CA LEU A 17 4.21 -3.46 -0.35
C LEU A 17 5.37 -2.47 -0.46
N ILE A 18 5.30 -1.35 0.25
CA ILE A 18 6.33 -0.32 0.29
C ILE A 18 6.94 -0.28 1.69
N VAL A 19 8.25 -0.49 1.78
CA VAL A 19 9.00 -0.46 3.05
C VAL A 19 9.91 0.76 3.08
N GLY A 20 9.65 1.68 4.00
CA GLY A 20 10.48 2.87 4.23
C GLY A 20 11.66 2.55 5.15
N ILE A 21 12.90 2.74 4.67
CA ILE A 21 14.12 2.52 5.46
C ILE A 21 14.85 3.86 5.65
N GLY A 22 15.44 4.07 6.82
CA GLY A 22 16.14 5.31 7.15
C GLY A 22 15.19 6.37 7.73
N THR A 23 15.67 7.60 7.88
CA THR A 23 15.00 8.65 8.66
C THR A 23 14.42 9.78 7.80
N ALA A 24 14.02 9.45 6.57
CA ALA A 24 13.36 10.42 5.69
C ALA A 24 11.92 10.70 6.14
N ASP A 25 11.33 11.77 5.63
CA ASP A 25 9.89 12.02 5.76
C ASP A 25 9.11 11.11 4.81
N PHE A 26 8.25 10.25 5.38
CA PHE A 26 7.43 9.28 4.65
C PHE A 26 5.96 9.69 4.51
N SER A 27 5.60 10.94 4.82
CA SER A 27 4.24 11.47 4.67
C SER A 27 3.60 11.20 3.29
N LYS A 28 4.41 11.25 2.22
CA LYS A 28 3.95 10.93 0.86
C LYS A 28 3.66 9.45 0.63
N MET A 29 4.30 8.55 1.38
CA MET A 29 4.05 7.11 1.29
C MET A 29 2.77 6.74 2.06
N GLU A 30 2.53 7.36 3.22
CA GLU A 30 1.25 7.24 3.93
C GLU A 30 0.07 7.72 3.06
N ALA A 31 0.30 8.71 2.18
CA ALA A 31 -0.70 9.13 1.21
C ALA A 31 -0.98 8.09 0.10
N LEU A 32 -0.05 7.17 -0.16
CA LEU A 32 -0.23 6.08 -1.13
C LEU A 32 -0.95 4.87 -0.53
N ASP A 33 -0.88 4.69 0.80
CA ASP A 33 -1.48 3.58 1.56
C ASP A 33 -2.99 3.49 1.40
N SER A 34 -3.66 4.63 1.17
CA SER A 34 -5.05 4.68 0.66
C SER A 34 -6.14 4.09 1.61
N ASP A 35 -5.80 3.67 2.83
CA ASP A 35 -6.71 3.07 3.84
C ASP A 35 -8.02 3.86 4.07
N ARG A 36 -7.96 5.19 3.94
CA ARG A 36 -9.11 6.09 4.18
C ARG A 36 -9.86 6.46 2.91
N ARG A 37 -9.20 6.41 1.75
CA ARG A 37 -9.77 6.83 0.47
C ARG A 37 -8.94 6.30 -0.70
N LEU A 38 -9.63 5.63 -1.62
CA LEU A 38 -9.07 5.18 -2.89
C LEU A 38 -8.35 6.30 -3.64
N LEU A 39 -7.16 5.98 -4.12
CA LEU A 39 -6.35 6.86 -4.97
C LEU A 39 -7.12 7.29 -6.23
N GLU A 40 -6.85 8.51 -6.65
CA GLU A 40 -7.47 9.11 -7.83
C GLU A 40 -6.39 9.81 -8.67
N ALA A 41 -6.43 9.59 -9.98
CA ALA A 41 -5.59 10.30 -10.93
C ALA A 41 -6.36 10.55 -12.22
N ASP A 42 -6.26 11.78 -12.73
CA ASP A 42 -6.90 12.22 -13.99
C ASP A 42 -8.41 11.89 -14.06
N GLY A 43 -9.12 12.06 -12.94
CA GLY A 43 -10.55 11.77 -12.81
C GLY A 43 -10.91 10.28 -12.74
N ARG A 44 -9.92 9.38 -12.70
CA ARG A 44 -10.11 7.94 -12.51
C ARG A 44 -9.73 7.54 -11.09
N LYS A 45 -10.64 6.86 -10.41
CA LYS A 45 -10.39 6.26 -9.09
C LYS A 45 -9.83 4.85 -9.25
N ALA A 46 -9.00 4.42 -8.31
CA ALA A 46 -8.59 3.03 -8.17
C ALA A 46 -9.82 2.14 -7.95
N GLN A 47 -9.81 0.93 -8.50
CA GLN A 47 -10.93 -0.03 -8.36
C GLN A 47 -10.98 -0.66 -6.97
N ARG A 48 -9.82 -0.81 -6.35
CA ARG A 48 -9.60 -1.37 -5.00
C ARG A 48 -8.30 -0.82 -4.45
N ASP A 49 -8.12 -0.96 -3.15
CA ASP A 49 -6.83 -0.69 -2.53
C ASP A 49 -5.84 -1.81 -2.84
N ILE A 50 -4.59 -1.43 -3.12
CA ILE A 50 -3.52 -2.35 -3.51
C ILE A 50 -2.16 -2.00 -2.89
N VAL A 51 -2.07 -0.93 -2.10
CA VAL A 51 -0.80 -0.48 -1.54
C VAL A 51 -0.83 -0.72 -0.04
N GLN A 52 0.29 -1.16 0.52
CA GLN A 52 0.56 -1.12 1.96
C GLN A 52 1.89 -0.40 2.18
N PHE A 53 1.94 0.57 3.09
CA PHE A 53 3.18 1.21 3.51
C PHE A 53 3.53 0.87 4.95
N VAL A 54 4.82 0.56 5.20
CA VAL A 54 5.35 0.40 6.56
C VAL A 54 6.71 1.07 6.71
N GLU A 55 6.88 1.84 7.79
CA GLU A 55 8.17 2.39 8.19
C GLU A 55 8.98 1.35 8.98
N PHE A 56 10.03 0.80 8.36
CA PHE A 56 10.88 -0.26 8.95
C PHE A 56 11.46 0.13 10.31
N ASN A 57 11.81 1.40 10.50
CA ASN A 57 12.42 1.87 11.74
C ASN A 57 11.52 1.70 12.96
N ARG A 58 10.19 1.68 12.78
CA ARG A 58 9.24 1.41 13.85
C ARG A 58 9.37 -0.02 14.38
N PHE A 59 9.93 -0.95 13.62
CA PHE A 59 9.98 -2.39 13.94
C PHE A 59 11.40 -2.95 14.08
N LYS A 60 12.42 -2.12 14.32
CA LYS A 60 13.82 -2.59 14.47
C LYS A 60 13.93 -3.71 15.51
N GLY A 61 14.53 -4.83 15.11
CA GLY A 61 14.69 -6.02 15.96
C GLY A 61 13.41 -6.82 16.18
N ARG A 62 12.28 -6.44 15.57
CA ARG A 62 10.95 -7.06 15.72
C ARG A 62 10.44 -7.56 14.37
N GLY A 63 11.16 -8.50 13.77
CA GLY A 63 10.87 -9.01 12.42
C GLY A 63 9.47 -9.63 12.26
N GLU A 64 8.99 -10.35 13.28
CA GLU A 64 7.63 -10.92 13.27
C GLU A 64 6.55 -9.84 13.26
N ALA A 65 6.73 -8.77 14.04
CA ALA A 65 5.80 -7.65 14.06
C ALA A 65 5.82 -6.87 12.74
N LEU A 66 7.00 -6.69 12.12
CA LEU A 66 7.12 -6.10 10.79
C LEU A 66 6.38 -6.94 9.74
N ALA A 67 6.53 -8.26 9.79
CA ALA A 67 5.85 -9.16 8.86
C ALA A 67 4.33 -9.15 9.08
N ALA A 68 3.87 -9.12 10.33
CA ALA A 68 2.45 -9.01 10.64
C ALA A 68 1.85 -7.72 10.05
N GLU A 69 2.49 -6.57 10.29
CA GLU A 69 2.05 -5.28 9.76
C GLU A 69 2.01 -5.25 8.23
N LEU A 70 3.08 -5.73 7.56
CA LEU A 70 3.15 -5.74 6.10
C LEU A 70 2.12 -6.65 5.43
N LEU A 71 1.69 -7.70 6.12
CA LEU A 71 0.80 -8.72 5.55
C LEU A 71 -0.67 -8.55 6.00
N GLU A 72 -0.96 -7.60 6.89
CA GLU A 72 -2.28 -7.42 7.50
C GLU A 72 -3.39 -7.22 6.45
N GLU A 73 -3.13 -6.39 5.44
CA GLU A 73 -4.13 -6.03 4.43
C GLU A 73 -4.18 -6.96 3.21
N LEU A 74 -3.13 -7.76 2.97
CA LEU A 74 -3.03 -8.60 1.79
C LEU A 74 -4.22 -9.56 1.61
N PRO A 75 -4.75 -10.23 2.65
CA PRO A 75 -5.93 -11.07 2.50
C PRO A 75 -7.16 -10.29 2.01
N GLY A 76 -7.35 -9.07 2.50
CA GLY A 76 -8.43 -8.18 2.07
C GLY A 76 -8.28 -7.76 0.62
N GLN A 77 -7.07 -7.35 0.23
CA GLN A 77 -6.74 -6.96 -1.15
C GLN A 77 -6.92 -8.12 -2.14
N PHE A 78 -6.53 -9.34 -1.76
CA PHE A 78 -6.75 -10.55 -2.55
C PHE A 78 -8.24 -10.83 -2.78
N LEU A 79 -9.03 -10.80 -1.71
CA LEU A 79 -10.48 -11.01 -1.82
C LEU A 79 -11.17 -9.90 -2.62
N ALA A 80 -10.67 -8.66 -2.55
CA ALA A 80 -11.18 -7.55 -3.36
C ALA A 80 -10.94 -7.73 -4.87
N TYR A 81 -9.89 -8.47 -5.27
CA TYR A 81 -9.66 -8.81 -6.67
C TYR A 81 -10.53 -9.98 -7.15
N MET A 82 -10.78 -10.97 -6.29
CA MET A 82 -11.51 -12.19 -6.65
C MET A 82 -13.04 -12.01 -6.73
N ARG A 83 -13.56 -10.87 -6.28
CA ARG A 83 -14.99 -10.52 -6.33
C ARG A 83 -15.34 -9.85 -7.65
#